data_AF-A0A3D4QVE2-F1
#
_entry.id   AF-A0A3D4QVE2-F1
#
_cell.length_a   1.000
_cell.length_b   1.000
_cell.length_c   1.000
_cell.angle_alpha   90.00
_cell.angle_beta   90.00
_cell.angle_gamma   90.00
#
_symmetry.space_group_name_H-M   'P 1'
#
loop_
_entity.id
_entity.type
_entity.pdbx_description
1 polymer ?
#
loop_
_entity_poly.entity_id
_entity_poly.type
_entity_poly.pdbx_seq_one_letter_code
_entity_poly.pdbx_strand_id
1 'polypeptide(L)'
;LNVTTAITVATSNIGLSGVRISPQFLHDGTDFIIGKPLIVKHKGKNATMDKIRENANMTYSLINKSIVSFSKMQEIPIQYPVPCFCNVAKRIGIPKKLAMAALEDYKMEVENKLLSNALELYIALTEVLSYAKYEKMSDHEIDDLKETVGRALSINFSDYDIPEIEWHMKKDKGYVFHAA
;
A
#
# COMPACT_ATOMS: atom_id res chain seq x y z
N LEU A 1 6.11 -1.15 -17.17
CA LEU A 1 6.58 -1.34 -15.78
C LEU A 1 7.57 -2.51 -15.76
N ASN A 2 8.83 -2.28 -15.39
CA ASN A 2 9.78 -3.37 -15.14
C ASN A 2 9.76 -3.67 -13.63
N VAL A 3 9.24 -4.84 -13.26
CA VAL A 3 9.09 -5.26 -11.86
C VAL A 3 9.63 -6.66 -11.68
N THR A 4 10.39 -6.87 -10.61
CA THR A 4 10.83 -8.20 -10.19
C THR A 4 9.98 -8.65 -9.01
N THR A 5 9.48 -9.88 -9.04
CA THR A 5 8.78 -10.46 -7.88
C THR A 5 9.79 -11.07 -6.91
N ALA A 6 9.59 -10.86 -5.63
CA ALA A 6 10.37 -11.46 -4.55
C ALA A 6 9.44 -12.10 -3.50
N ILE A 7 10.00 -13.03 -2.72
CA ILE A 7 9.33 -13.60 -1.54
C ILE A 7 10.29 -13.47 -0.37
N THR A 8 9.87 -12.74 0.67
CA THR A 8 10.61 -12.65 1.93
C THR A 8 10.03 -13.64 2.93
N VAL A 9 10.88 -14.48 3.53
CA VAL A 9 10.52 -15.41 4.60
C VAL A 9 11.23 -15.00 5.88
N ALA A 10 10.45 -14.60 6.90
CA ALA A 10 10.96 -14.26 8.23
C ALA A 10 10.53 -15.33 9.24
N THR A 11 11.49 -16.05 9.83
CA THR A 11 11.24 -17.20 10.72
C THR A 11 11.16 -16.85 12.21
N SER A 12 11.61 -15.64 12.59
CA SER A 12 11.64 -15.18 13.98
C SER A 12 11.28 -13.70 14.07
N ASN A 13 10.05 -13.35 13.73
CA ASN A 13 9.53 -12.03 14.05
C ASN A 13 9.08 -12.01 15.52
N ILE A 14 9.80 -11.24 16.35
CA ILE A 14 9.63 -11.18 17.81
C ILE A 14 8.23 -10.66 18.19
N GLY A 15 7.60 -9.82 17.34
CA GLY A 15 6.23 -9.33 17.56
C GLY A 15 5.11 -10.31 17.16
N LEU A 16 5.37 -11.23 16.24
CA LEU A 16 4.37 -12.14 15.66
C LEU A 16 4.42 -13.58 16.21
N SER A 17 5.57 -13.99 16.78
CA SER A 17 5.82 -15.36 17.24
C SER A 17 5.41 -16.40 16.18
N GLY A 18 5.93 -16.22 14.97
CA GLY A 18 5.59 -17.08 13.83
C GLY A 18 6.51 -16.88 12.63
N VAL A 19 6.32 -17.74 11.63
CA VAL A 19 6.91 -17.62 10.30
C VAL A 19 6.00 -16.75 9.43
N ARG A 20 6.54 -15.66 8.89
CA ARG A 20 5.87 -14.75 7.96
C ARG A 20 6.43 -14.96 6.56
N ILE A 21 5.55 -15.14 5.58
CA ILE A 21 5.87 -15.22 4.15
C ILE A 21 5.20 -14.03 3.46
N SER A 22 6.01 -13.14 2.90
CA SER A 22 5.55 -11.90 2.26
C SER A 22 5.93 -11.91 0.77
N PRO A 23 4.96 -12.03 -0.16
CA PRO A 23 5.22 -11.76 -1.56
C PRO A 23 5.37 -10.25 -1.79
N GLN A 24 6.32 -9.86 -2.64
CA GLN A 24 6.73 -8.47 -2.86
C GLN A 24 7.01 -8.22 -4.34
N PHE A 25 6.81 -6.98 -4.78
CA PHE A 25 7.41 -6.47 -6.01
C PHE A 25 8.58 -5.57 -5.64
N LEU A 26 9.64 -5.65 -6.43
CA LEU A 26 10.76 -4.74 -6.41
C LEU A 26 10.67 -3.87 -7.66
N HIS A 27 10.61 -2.56 -7.46
CA HIS A 27 10.64 -1.54 -8.50
C HIS A 27 11.65 -0.48 -8.10
N ASP A 28 12.64 -0.20 -8.94
CA ASP A 28 13.67 0.83 -8.75
C ASP A 28 14.34 0.83 -7.36
N GLY A 29 14.57 -0.37 -6.80
CA GLY A 29 15.21 -0.56 -5.49
C GLY A 29 14.26 -0.45 -4.28
N THR A 30 12.99 -0.13 -4.52
CA THR A 30 11.93 -0.10 -3.50
C THR A 30 11.09 -1.37 -3.58
N ASP A 31 11.03 -2.09 -2.47
CA ASP A 31 10.20 -3.29 -2.34
C ASP A 31 8.88 -2.94 -1.64
N PHE A 32 7.76 -3.36 -2.21
CA PHE A 32 6.45 -3.20 -1.60
C PHE A 32 5.69 -4.53 -1.55
N ILE A 33 4.91 -4.72 -0.49
CA ILE A 33 4.20 -5.98 -0.24
C ILE A 33 2.98 -6.09 -1.16
N ILE A 34 2.81 -7.30 -1.68
CA ILE A 34 1.70 -7.70 -2.52
C ILE A 34 0.64 -8.39 -1.67
N GLY A 35 -0.48 -7.72 -1.40
CA GLY A 35 -1.56 -8.30 -0.60
C GLY A 35 -1.16 -8.48 0.87
N LYS A 36 -1.74 -9.47 1.55
CA LYS A 36 -1.50 -9.71 2.98
C LYS A 36 -0.44 -10.80 3.18
N PRO A 37 0.58 -10.57 4.02
CA PRO A 37 1.52 -11.62 4.39
C PRO A 37 0.84 -12.84 5.01
N LEU A 38 1.36 -14.02 4.68
CA LEU A 38 0.87 -15.29 5.17
C LEU A 38 1.67 -15.69 6.41
N ILE A 39 0.99 -15.87 7.53
CA ILE A 39 1.62 -16.09 8.84
C ILE A 39 1.25 -17.47 9.38
N VAL A 40 2.27 -18.23 9.79
CA VAL A 40 2.14 -19.45 10.58
C VAL A 40 2.67 -19.16 11.99
N LYS A 41 1.80 -19.19 13.00
CA LYS A 41 2.24 -19.03 14.40
C LYS A 41 3.07 -20.23 14.84
N HIS A 42 4.07 -20.00 15.70
CA HIS A 42 4.96 -21.03 16.26
C HIS A 42 4.26 -21.98 17.25
N LYS A 43 3.01 -21.69 17.62
CA LYS A 43 2.20 -22.50 18.54
C LYS A 43 0.82 -22.81 17.95
N GLY A 44 0.27 -23.95 18.35
CA GLY A 44 -1.06 -24.42 17.96
C GLY A 44 -1.03 -25.48 16.86
N LYS A 45 -2.21 -25.99 16.49
CA LYS A 45 -2.36 -27.12 15.55
C LYS A 45 -1.76 -26.87 14.16
N ASN A 46 -1.62 -25.60 13.77
CA ASN A 46 -1.10 -25.20 12.46
C ASN A 46 0.40 -24.90 12.46
N ALA A 47 1.11 -25.09 13.59
CA ALA A 47 2.55 -24.87 13.70
C ALA A 47 3.33 -26.04 13.06
N THR A 48 3.16 -26.23 11.76
CA THR A 48 3.75 -27.35 11.01
C THR A 48 4.48 -26.85 9.77
N MET A 49 5.51 -27.60 9.37
CA MET A 49 6.23 -27.34 8.11
C MET A 49 5.33 -27.45 6.89
N ASP A 50 4.33 -28.32 6.92
CA ASP A 50 3.37 -28.44 5.81
C ASP A 50 2.53 -27.18 5.64
N LYS A 51 2.13 -26.52 6.74
CA LYS A 51 1.41 -25.25 6.63
C LYS A 51 2.29 -24.11 6.11
N ILE A 52 3.58 -24.11 6.46
CA ILE A 52 4.55 -23.18 5.89
C ILE A 52 4.69 -23.43 4.38
N ARG A 53 4.77 -24.69 3.94
CA ARG A 53 4.84 -25.06 2.51
C ARG A 53 3.57 -24.66 1.76
N GLU A 54 2.40 -24.87 2.35
CA GLU A 54 1.13 -24.43 1.78
C GLU A 54 1.09 -22.92 1.59
N ASN A 55 1.47 -22.14 2.62
CA ASN A 55 1.57 -20.69 2.52
C ASN A 55 2.58 -20.26 1.44
N ALA A 56 3.73 -20.93 1.33
CA ALA A 56 4.70 -20.67 0.28
C ALA A 56 4.09 -20.89 -1.11
N ASN A 57 3.36 -21.97 -1.33
CA ASN A 57 2.68 -22.24 -2.61
C ASN A 57 1.60 -21.18 -2.93
N MET A 58 0.88 -20.69 -1.92
CA MET A 58 -0.12 -19.64 -2.10
C MET A 58 0.48 -18.30 -2.57
N THR A 59 1.76 -18.03 -2.33
CA THR A 59 2.41 -16.79 -2.79
C THR A 59 2.35 -16.61 -4.29
N TYR A 60 2.48 -17.70 -5.06
CA TYR A 60 2.38 -17.65 -6.53
C TYR A 60 0.99 -17.18 -6.98
N SER A 61 -0.07 -17.65 -6.32
CA SER A 61 -1.44 -17.22 -6.60
C SER A 61 -1.65 -15.73 -6.25
N LEU A 62 -1.06 -15.26 -5.15
CA LEU A 62 -1.12 -13.85 -4.76
C LEU A 62 -0.39 -12.95 -5.77
N ILE A 63 0.80 -13.35 -6.21
CA ILE A 63 1.57 -12.63 -7.22
C ILE A 63 0.75 -12.52 -8.52
N ASN A 64 0.23 -13.62 -9.04
CA ASN A 64 -0.58 -13.62 -10.26
C ASN A 64 -1.83 -12.75 -10.14
N LYS A 65 -2.52 -12.81 -8.99
CA LYS A 65 -3.69 -11.96 -8.73
C LYS A 65 -3.31 -10.47 -8.79
N SER A 66 -2.14 -10.09 -8.29
CA SER A 66 -1.70 -8.71 -8.29
C SER A 66 -1.21 -8.21 -9.63
N ILE A 67 -0.64 -9.07 -10.48
CA ILE A 67 -0.39 -8.74 -11.90
C ILE A 67 -1.71 -8.38 -12.58
N VAL A 68 -2.78 -9.17 -12.37
CA VAL A 68 -4.11 -8.86 -12.89
C VAL A 68 -4.64 -7.54 -12.33
N SER A 69 -4.43 -7.27 -11.03
CA SER A 69 -4.80 -5.98 -10.44
C SER A 69 -4.06 -4.80 -11.11
N PHE A 70 -2.78 -4.94 -11.44
CA PHE A 70 -2.02 -3.90 -12.15
C PHE A 70 -2.58 -3.62 -13.54
N SER A 71 -2.88 -4.66 -14.31
CA SER A 71 -3.52 -4.49 -15.62
C SER A 71 -4.84 -3.73 -15.51
N LYS A 72 -5.67 -4.07 -14.52
CA LYS A 72 -6.93 -3.35 -14.27
C LYS A 72 -6.70 -1.90 -13.84
N MET A 73 -5.74 -1.63 -12.98
CA MET A 73 -5.41 -0.27 -12.54
C MET A 73 -4.90 0.60 -13.70
N GLN A 74 -4.18 0.01 -14.66
CA GLN A 74 -3.71 0.73 -15.85
C GLN A 74 -4.89 1.21 -16.74
N GLU A 75 -6.02 0.51 -16.71
CA GLU A 75 -7.22 0.84 -17.48
C GLU A 75 -8.11 1.90 -16.81
N ILE A 76 -7.84 2.28 -15.56
CA ILE A 76 -8.62 3.26 -14.81
C ILE A 76 -8.00 4.65 -15.00
N PRO A 77 -8.64 5.56 -15.77
CA PRO A 77 -8.18 6.94 -15.88
C PRO A 77 -8.40 7.69 -14.56
N ILE A 78 -7.49 8.59 -14.22
CA ILE A 78 -7.57 9.47 -13.07
C ILE A 78 -7.64 10.92 -13.55
N GLN A 79 -8.77 11.57 -13.27
CA GLN A 79 -9.09 12.93 -13.68
C GLN A 79 -8.49 13.98 -12.73
N TYR A 80 -8.39 13.65 -11.44
CA TYR A 80 -7.87 14.53 -10.40
C TYR A 80 -6.67 13.85 -9.69
N PRO A 81 -5.49 13.73 -10.32
CA PRO A 81 -4.37 12.93 -9.81
C PRO A 81 -3.93 13.32 -8.39
N VAL A 82 -3.74 14.62 -8.15
CA VAL A 82 -3.28 15.15 -6.85
C VAL A 82 -4.34 14.93 -5.75
N PRO A 83 -5.62 15.29 -5.95
CA PRO A 83 -6.68 14.93 -5.00
C PRO A 83 -6.83 13.44 -4.76
N CYS A 84 -6.87 12.63 -5.83
CA CYS A 84 -7.01 11.19 -5.75
C CYS A 84 -5.88 10.56 -4.92
N PHE A 85 -4.63 11.01 -5.11
CA PHE A 85 -3.49 10.56 -4.30
C PHE A 85 -3.74 10.79 -2.81
N CYS A 86 -4.14 12.01 -2.45
CA CYS A 86 -4.40 12.36 -1.05
C CYS A 86 -5.52 11.52 -0.45
N ASN A 87 -6.62 11.34 -1.20
CA ASN A 87 -7.80 10.62 -0.77
C ASN A 87 -7.50 9.13 -0.58
N VAL A 88 -6.78 8.51 -1.52
CA VAL A 88 -6.32 7.12 -1.41
C VAL A 88 -5.34 6.94 -0.25
N ALA A 89 -4.32 7.80 -0.14
CA ALA A 89 -3.33 7.74 0.94
C ALA A 89 -4.01 7.81 2.31
N LYS A 90 -4.99 8.72 2.47
CA LYS A 90 -5.83 8.80 3.66
C LYS A 90 -6.61 7.52 3.90
N ARG A 91 -7.27 6.99 2.86
CA ARG A 91 -8.16 5.83 2.94
C ARG A 91 -7.44 4.57 3.42
N ILE A 92 -6.23 4.33 2.92
CA ILE A 92 -5.46 3.13 3.26
C ILE A 92 -4.67 3.28 4.56
N GLY A 93 -4.44 4.53 5.01
CA GLY A 93 -3.85 4.86 6.30
C GLY A 93 -2.37 5.25 6.25
N ILE A 94 -1.88 5.76 5.12
CA ILE A 94 -0.49 6.26 5.04
C ILE A 94 -0.34 7.48 5.97
N PRO A 95 0.73 7.56 6.78
CA PRO A 95 1.02 8.76 7.57
C PRO A 95 1.13 10.01 6.69
N LYS A 96 0.36 11.05 7.02
CA LYS A 96 0.27 12.28 6.21
C LYS A 96 1.64 12.89 5.90
N LYS A 97 2.59 12.89 6.86
CA LYS A 97 3.95 13.42 6.66
C LYS A 97 4.64 12.75 5.45
N LEU A 98 4.65 11.42 5.41
CA LEU A 98 5.28 10.65 4.35
C LEU A 98 4.55 10.81 3.02
N ALA A 99 3.21 10.80 3.07
CA ALA A 99 2.39 10.97 1.88
C ALA A 99 2.58 12.35 1.24
N MET A 100 2.74 13.42 2.04
CA MET A 100 3.01 14.75 1.50
C MET A 100 4.37 14.84 0.83
N ALA A 101 5.40 14.17 1.36
CA ALA A 101 6.72 14.13 0.74
C ALA A 101 6.66 13.45 -0.65
N ALA A 102 6.05 12.26 -0.73
CA ALA A 102 5.86 11.57 -2.02
C ALA A 102 4.93 12.33 -2.99
N LEU A 103 3.96 13.09 -2.47
CA LEU A 103 3.08 13.90 -3.31
C LEU A 103 3.82 15.02 -4.05
N GLU A 104 4.85 15.62 -3.44
CA GLU A 104 5.59 16.69 -4.12
C GLU A 104 6.30 16.17 -5.38
N ASP A 105 6.91 14.99 -5.33
CA ASP A 105 7.49 14.35 -6.51
C ASP A 105 6.40 14.00 -7.53
N TYR A 106 5.30 13.39 -7.06
CA TYR A 106 4.19 13.00 -7.95
C TYR A 106 3.55 14.19 -8.67
N LYS A 107 3.45 15.36 -8.01
CA LYS A 107 2.96 16.61 -8.64
C LYS A 107 3.81 16.97 -9.85
N MET A 108 5.14 16.91 -9.72
CA MET A 108 6.05 17.22 -10.82
C MET A 108 5.87 16.25 -12.00
N GLU A 109 5.57 14.97 -11.72
CA GLU A 109 5.33 13.96 -12.75
C GLU A 109 4.01 14.16 -13.51
N VAL A 110 2.98 14.68 -12.85
CA VAL A 110 1.64 14.86 -13.45
C VAL A 110 1.37 16.26 -14.00
N GLU A 111 2.17 17.27 -13.62
CA GLU A 111 1.97 18.68 -14.01
C GLU A 111 1.86 18.89 -15.53
N ASN A 112 2.55 18.06 -16.33
CA ASN A 112 2.55 18.13 -17.80
C ASN A 112 1.79 16.98 -18.48
N LYS A 113 1.06 16.15 -17.72
CA LYS A 113 0.30 15.02 -18.28
C LYS A 113 -1.15 15.40 -18.51
N LEU A 114 -1.66 15.10 -19.71
CA LEU A 114 -3.08 15.25 -20.05
C LEU A 114 -3.98 14.34 -19.19
N LEU A 115 -3.52 13.13 -18.87
CA LEU A 115 -4.21 12.13 -18.05
C LEU A 115 -3.19 11.27 -17.30
N SER A 116 -3.51 10.86 -16.07
CA SER A 116 -2.83 9.78 -15.34
C SER A 116 -3.77 8.57 -15.20
N ASN A 117 -3.26 7.45 -14.72
CA ASN A 117 -4.07 6.25 -14.43
C ASN A 117 -3.80 5.72 -13.03
N ALA A 118 -4.66 4.84 -12.53
CA ALA A 118 -4.56 4.33 -11.16
C ALA A 118 -3.26 3.56 -10.89
N LEU A 119 -2.64 2.94 -11.92
CA LEU A 119 -1.37 2.24 -11.75
C LEU A 119 -0.22 3.21 -11.51
N GLU A 120 -0.14 4.31 -12.27
CA GLU A 120 0.85 5.37 -12.03
C GLU A 120 0.69 5.97 -10.63
N LEU A 121 -0.56 6.25 -10.22
CA LEU A 121 -0.85 6.77 -8.89
C LEU A 121 -0.46 5.77 -7.79
N TYR A 122 -0.71 4.47 -8.00
CA TYR A 122 -0.29 3.42 -7.08
C TYR A 122 1.24 3.39 -6.93
N ILE A 123 1.99 3.49 -8.03
CA ILE A 123 3.47 3.53 -8.00
C ILE A 123 3.93 4.74 -7.19
N ALA A 124 3.37 5.92 -7.43
CA ALA A 124 3.68 7.12 -6.66
C ALA A 124 3.37 6.95 -5.16
N LEU A 125 2.30 6.25 -4.79
CA LEU A 125 2.00 5.93 -3.39
C LEU A 125 3.07 5.01 -2.76
N THR A 126 3.76 4.18 -3.55
CA THR A 126 4.82 3.31 -3.02
C THR A 126 6.09 4.07 -2.63
N GLU A 127 6.32 5.27 -3.19
CA GLU A 127 7.50 6.10 -2.88
C GLU A 127 7.55 6.57 -1.42
N VAL A 128 6.43 6.52 -0.69
CA VAL A 128 6.42 6.76 0.75
C VAL A 128 7.37 5.84 1.52
N LEU A 129 7.72 4.67 0.96
CA LEU A 129 8.68 3.73 1.52
C LEU A 129 10.12 4.25 1.41
N SER A 130 10.46 4.95 0.33
CA SER A 130 11.74 5.63 0.15
C SER A 130 11.91 6.71 1.23
N TYR A 131 10.86 7.51 1.46
CA TYR A 131 10.83 8.53 2.51
C TYR A 131 10.89 7.95 3.93
N ALA A 132 10.21 6.84 4.19
CA ALA A 132 10.29 6.14 5.48
C ALA A 132 11.72 5.68 5.81
N LYS A 133 12.44 5.16 4.80
CA LYS A 133 13.86 4.79 4.91
C LYS A 133 14.74 6.02 5.19
N TYR A 134 14.52 7.12 4.47
CA TYR A 134 15.26 8.37 4.69
C TYR A 134 15.07 8.92 6.12
N GLU A 135 13.86 8.83 6.66
CA GLU A 135 13.50 9.21 8.04
C GLU A 135 14.01 8.22 9.10
N LYS A 136 14.72 7.15 8.69
CA LYS A 136 15.30 6.13 9.57
C LYS A 136 14.27 5.43 10.45
N MET A 137 13.06 5.22 9.93
CA MET A 137 12.05 4.37 10.58
C MET A 137 12.61 2.96 10.78
N SER A 138 12.17 2.26 11.83
CA SER A 138 12.60 0.89 12.09
C SER A 138 12.08 -0.08 11.03
N ASP A 139 12.76 -1.22 10.85
CA ASP A 139 12.36 -2.25 9.89
C ASP A 139 10.91 -2.73 10.12
N HIS A 140 10.48 -2.81 11.38
CA HIS A 140 9.10 -3.17 11.72
C HIS A 140 8.09 -2.12 11.23
N GLU A 141 8.36 -0.84 11.46
CA GLU A 141 7.48 0.23 11.00
C GLU A 141 7.43 0.33 9.47
N ILE A 142 8.57 0.07 8.80
CA ILE A 142 8.62 -0.02 7.33
C ILE A 142 7.80 -1.20 6.83
N ASP A 143 7.86 -2.36 7.48
CA ASP A 143 7.05 -3.53 7.13
C ASP A 143 5.54 -3.28 7.29
N ASP A 144 5.13 -2.58 8.35
CA ASP A 144 3.74 -2.16 8.54
C ASP A 144 3.29 -1.15 7.47
N LEU A 145 4.18 -0.25 7.07
CA LEU A 145 3.92 0.70 5.99
C LEU A 145 3.80 0.00 4.63
N LYS A 146 4.63 -1.02 4.36
CA LYS A 146 4.51 -1.84 3.15
C LYS A 146 3.15 -2.55 3.07
N GLU A 147 2.67 -3.11 4.18
CA GLU A 147 1.32 -3.67 4.23
C GLU A 147 0.24 -2.60 4.00
N THR A 148 0.43 -1.41 4.55
CA THR A 148 -0.50 -0.28 4.40
C THR A 148 -0.62 0.15 2.95
N VAL A 149 0.50 0.33 2.25
CA VAL A 149 0.56 0.65 0.81
C VAL A 149 -0.07 -0.49 0.00
N GLY A 150 0.23 -1.75 0.35
CA GLY A 150 -0.33 -2.93 -0.33
C GLY A 150 -1.87 -3.01 -0.33
N ARG A 151 -2.54 -2.35 0.62
CA ARG A 151 -4.02 -2.27 0.66
C ARG A 151 -4.61 -1.54 -0.55
N ALA A 152 -3.86 -0.64 -1.18
CA ALA A 152 -4.30 0.05 -2.39
C ALA A 152 -4.55 -0.91 -3.57
N LEU A 153 -3.95 -2.11 -3.58
CA LEU A 153 -4.23 -3.12 -4.62
C LEU A 153 -5.68 -3.63 -4.62
N SER A 154 -6.44 -3.37 -3.55
CA SER A 154 -7.81 -3.85 -3.35
C SER A 154 -8.87 -2.74 -3.33
N ILE A 155 -8.48 -1.48 -3.53
CA ILE A 155 -9.43 -0.36 -3.59
C ILE A 155 -9.85 -0.09 -5.04
N ASN A 156 -11.04 0.49 -5.21
CA ASN A 156 -11.42 1.10 -6.48
C ASN A 156 -10.98 2.57 -6.47
N PHE A 157 -9.99 2.93 -7.29
CA PHE A 157 -9.43 4.29 -7.30
C PHE A 157 -10.45 5.33 -7.76
N SER A 158 -11.39 4.96 -8.63
CA SER A 158 -12.44 5.86 -9.11
C SER A 158 -13.34 6.38 -7.99
N ASP A 159 -13.48 5.65 -6.87
CA ASP A 159 -14.27 6.10 -5.72
C ASP A 159 -13.60 7.28 -4.97
N TYR A 160 -12.31 7.52 -5.23
CA TYR A 160 -11.50 8.56 -4.58
C TYR A 160 -11.03 9.64 -5.56
N ASP A 161 -11.33 9.50 -6.85
CA ASP A 161 -11.00 10.44 -7.92
C ASP A 161 -12.04 11.56 -8.01
N ILE A 162 -12.00 12.42 -6.99
CA ILE A 162 -12.86 13.60 -6.83
C ILE A 162 -11.99 14.85 -6.67
N PRO A 163 -12.46 16.05 -7.05
CA PRO A 163 -11.65 17.26 -6.97
C PRO A 163 -11.29 17.66 -5.53
N GLU A 164 -12.10 17.28 -4.53
CA GLU A 164 -11.87 17.62 -3.14
C GLU A 164 -10.80 16.75 -2.47
N ILE A 165 -9.96 17.38 -1.64
CA ILE A 165 -8.99 16.67 -0.79
C ILE A 165 -9.56 16.44 0.60
N GLU A 166 -9.74 15.17 0.94
CA GLU A 166 -10.29 14.72 2.19
C GLU A 166 -9.44 15.03 3.45
N TRP A 167 -8.14 15.30 3.31
CA TRP A 167 -7.27 15.69 4.43
C TRP A 167 -7.51 17.12 4.94
N HIS A 168 -8.20 17.95 4.17
CA HIS A 168 -8.53 19.33 4.54
C HIS A 168 -9.93 19.47 5.14
N MET A 169 -10.76 18.43 5.06
CA MET A 169 -12.06 18.41 5.73
C MET A 169 -11.87 18.19 7.23
N LYS A 170 -11.91 19.27 8.01
CA LYS A 170 -12.26 19.14 9.43
C LYS A 170 -13.58 18.38 9.48
N LYS A 171 -13.67 17.32 10.29
CA LYS A 171 -14.99 16.80 10.66
C LYS A 171 -15.70 17.95 11.36
N ASP A 172 -16.65 18.58 10.70
CA ASP A 172 -17.65 19.37 11.39
C ASP A 172 -18.37 18.39 12.32
N LYS A 173 -17.92 18.35 13.58
CA LYS A 173 -18.73 17.82 14.66
C LYS A 173 -19.93 18.75 14.70
N GLY A 174 -21.03 18.30 14.11
CA GLY A 174 -22.31 19.00 14.15
C GLY A 174 -22.56 19.49 15.58
N TYR A 175 -22.61 20.81 15.73
CA TYR A 175 -23.01 21.45 16.97
C TYR A 175 -24.48 21.10 17.17
N VAL A 176 -24.79 20.25 18.15
CA VAL A 176 -26.17 19.99 18.56
C VAL A 176 -26.55 21.10 19.54
N PHE A 177 -27.32 22.08 19.08
CA PHE A 177 -27.99 23.03 19.97
C PHE A 177 -28.85 22.24 20.96
N HIS A 178 -28.43 22.20 22.22
CA HIS A 178 -29.35 21.87 23.30
C HIS A 178 -30.08 23.17 23.60
N ALA A 179 -31.32 23.27 23.10
CA ALA A 179 -32.25 24.29 23.54
C ALA A 179 -32.54 24.04 25.03
N ALA A 180 -32.35 25.08 25.84
CA ALA A 180 -32.77 25.13 27.24
C ALA A 180 -34.28 25.26 27.37
#